data_AF-A0A640YBA8-F1
#
_entry.id   AF-A0A640YBA8-F1
#
_cell.length_a   1.000
_cell.length_b   1.000
_cell.length_c   1.000
_cell.angle_alpha   90.00
_cell.angle_beta   90.00
_cell.angle_gamma   90.00
#
_symmetry.space_group_name_H-M   'P 1'
#
loop_
_entity.id
_entity.type
_entity.pdbx_description
1 polymer ?
#
loop_
_entity_poly.entity_id
_entity_poly.type
_entity_poly.pdbx_seq_one_letter_code
_entity_poly.pdbx_strand_id
1 'polypeptide(L)' 'ALAAGASRTARAALGLEELLAGDAAAAKAAHRRYARRQVGWMRRMAGVETIDRSGRSDRETAAAILALLDRGPGGAPGAG' A
#
# COMPACT_ATOMS: atom_id res chain seq x y z
N ALA A 1 -3.91 6.59 -28.17
CA ALA A 1 -4.36 5.18 -28.32
C ALA A 1 -4.91 4.58 -27.02
N LEU A 2 -4.21 4.65 -25.87
CA LEU A 2 -4.65 4.04 -24.60
C LEU A 2 -5.97 4.57 -24.02
N ALA A 3 -6.26 5.87 -24.17
CA ALA A 3 -7.46 6.49 -23.58
C ALA A 3 -8.79 6.02 -24.22
N ALA A 4 -8.77 5.60 -25.48
CA ALA A 4 -9.99 5.24 -26.23
C ALA A 4 -10.50 3.83 -25.91
N GLY A 5 -9.64 2.93 -25.40
CA GLY A 5 -10.00 1.55 -25.04
C GLY A 5 -10.17 1.31 -23.52
N ALA A 6 -9.90 2.31 -22.69
CA ALA A 6 -9.95 2.19 -21.24
C ALA A 6 -11.39 2.36 -20.70
N SER A 7 -11.78 1.51 -19.75
CA SER A 7 -13.03 1.65 -19.01
C SER A 7 -13.10 3.01 -18.29
N ARG A 8 -14.31 3.45 -17.91
CA ARG A 8 -14.47 4.74 -17.20
C ARG A 8 -13.64 4.81 -15.91
N THR A 9 -13.53 3.71 -15.17
CA THR A 9 -12.72 3.64 -13.94
C THR A 9 -11.24 3.64 -14.23
N ALA A 10 -10.80 2.95 -15.30
CA ALA A 10 -9.41 2.98 -15.73
C ALA A 10 -8.99 4.41 -16.12
N ARG A 11 -9.86 5.15 -16.82
CA ARG A 11 -9.60 6.57 -17.15
C ARG A 11 -9.46 7.48 -15.93
N ALA A 12 -10.18 7.18 -14.85
CA ALA A 12 -10.11 7.94 -13.60
C ALA A 12 -8.95 7.51 -12.68
N ALA A 13 -8.08 6.60 -13.12
CA ALA A 13 -6.95 6.14 -12.32
C ALA A 13 -5.96 7.29 -12.05
N LEU A 14 -5.50 7.37 -10.80
CA LEU A 14 -4.52 8.36 -10.36
C LEU A 14 -3.26 8.32 -11.23
N GLY A 15 -2.85 9.46 -11.78
CA GLY A 15 -1.62 9.58 -12.57
C GLY A 15 -1.74 9.17 -14.04
N LEU A 16 -2.91 8.69 -14.50
CA LEU A 16 -3.07 8.26 -15.89
C LEU A 16 -3.01 9.43 -16.88
N GLU A 17 -3.66 10.55 -16.57
CA GLU A 17 -3.65 11.74 -17.44
C GLU A 17 -2.22 12.28 -17.61
N GLU A 18 -1.46 12.36 -16.53
CA GLU A 18 -0.06 12.77 -16.53
C GLU A 18 0.81 11.81 -17.34
N LEU A 19 0.59 10.49 -17.22
CA LEU A 19 1.31 9.50 -18.04
C LEU A 19 0.97 9.63 -19.52
N LEU A 20 -0.30 9.88 -19.88
CA LEU A 20 -0.71 10.10 -21.26
C LEU A 20 -0.14 11.39 -21.85
N ALA A 21 0.08 12.41 -21.02
CA ALA A 21 0.75 13.65 -21.37
C ALA A 21 2.29 13.55 -21.38
N GLY A 22 2.86 12.39 -21.00
CA GLY A 22 4.31 12.16 -20.93
C GLY A 22 4.99 12.68 -19.65
N ASP A 23 4.22 13.15 -18.67
CA ASP A 23 4.74 13.67 -17.40
C ASP A 23 4.80 12.58 -16.32
N ALA A 24 5.81 11.71 -16.45
CA ALA A 24 6.07 10.67 -15.47
C ALA A 24 6.43 11.21 -14.07
N ALA A 25 6.97 12.44 -13.97
CA ALA A 25 7.36 13.04 -12.71
C ALA A 25 6.13 13.46 -11.89
N ALA A 26 5.17 14.13 -12.53
CA ALA A 26 3.90 14.49 -11.92
C ALA A 26 3.09 13.24 -11.51
N ALA A 27 3.03 12.22 -12.38
CA ALA A 27 2.38 10.94 -12.05
C ALA A 27 2.98 10.27 -10.80
N LYS A 28 4.32 10.25 -10.67
CA LYS A 28 5.01 9.73 -9.47
C LYS A 28 4.71 10.58 -8.23
N ALA A 29 4.68 11.90 -8.36
CA ALA A 29 4.35 12.79 -7.25
C ALA A 29 2.91 12.60 -6.75
N ALA A 30 1.97 12.40 -7.67
CA ALA A 30 0.57 12.07 -7.36
C ALA A 30 0.45 10.75 -6.58
N HIS A 31 1.11 9.69 -7.06
CA HIS A 31 1.17 8.41 -6.35
C HIS A 31 1.77 8.53 -4.95
N ARG A 32 2.92 9.22 -4.79
CA ARG A 32 3.53 9.42 -3.47
C ARG A 32 2.62 10.18 -2.50
N ARG A 33 1.90 11.21 -2.97
CA ARG A 33 0.91 11.94 -2.16
C ARG A 33 -0.22 11.03 -1.71
N TYR A 34 -0.75 10.21 -2.62
CA TYR A 34 -1.81 9.28 -2.31
C TYR A 34 -1.37 8.18 -1.34
N ALA A 35 -0.22 7.54 -1.59
CA ALA A 35 0.34 6.53 -0.70
C ALA A 35 0.57 7.06 0.73
N ARG A 36 1.12 8.27 0.90
CA ARG A 36 1.27 8.90 2.21
C ARG A 36 -0.07 9.08 2.93
N ARG A 37 -1.13 9.46 2.21
CA ARG A 37 -2.48 9.55 2.79
C ARG A 37 -3.00 8.18 3.19
N GLN A 38 -2.89 7.18 2.32
CA GLN A 38 -3.33 5.80 2.60
C GLN A 38 -2.66 5.26 3.86
N VAL A 39 -1.33 5.32 3.93
CA VAL A 39 -0.57 4.91 5.13
C VAL A 39 -0.97 5.72 6.35
N GLY A 40 -1.13 7.04 6.21
CA GLY A 40 -1.56 7.90 7.31
C GLY A 40 -2.95 7.55 7.85
N TRP A 41 -3.86 7.07 7.00
CA TRP A 41 -5.18 6.61 7.40
C TRP A 41 -5.09 5.25 8.09
N MET A 42 -4.37 4.29 7.50
CA MET A 42 -4.19 2.95 8.06
C MET A 42 -3.56 2.98 9.46
N ARG A 43 -2.58 3.87 9.70
CA ARG A 43 -1.95 4.07 11.02
C ARG A 43 -2.92 4.50 12.12
N ARG A 44 -4.11 5.00 11.77
CA ARG A 44 -5.15 5.40 12.74
C ARG A 44 -6.21 4.31 12.94
N MET A 45 -6.18 3.22 12.16
CA MET A 45 -7.14 2.15 12.28
C MET A 45 -6.77 1.24 13.45
N ALA A 46 -7.72 1.02 14.37
CA ALA A 46 -7.55 0.06 15.44
C ALA A 46 -7.45 -1.37 14.88
N GLY A 47 -6.59 -2.20 15.48
CA GLY A 47 -6.38 -3.59 15.05
C GLY A 47 -5.55 -3.75 13.78
N VAL A 48 -4.93 -2.68 13.26
CA VAL A 48 -3.98 -2.77 12.15
C VAL A 48 -2.56 -2.80 12.68
N GLU A 49 -1.86 -3.91 12.42
CA GLU A 49 -0.46 -4.10 12.77
C GLU A 49 0.47 -3.65 11.63
N THR A 50 1.52 -2.90 11.96
CA THR A 50 2.47 -2.38 10.97
C THR A 50 3.68 -3.30 10.84
N ILE A 51 3.99 -3.72 9.62
CA ILE A 51 5.22 -4.44 9.29
C ILE A 51 6.13 -3.52 8.47
N ASP A 52 7.28 -3.16 9.03
CA ASP A 52 8.33 -2.50 8.25
C ASP A 52 9.02 -3.52 7.34
N ARG A 53 8.98 -3.29 6.03
CA ARG A 53 9.64 -4.14 5.01
C ARG A 53 11.03 -3.65 4.64
N SER A 54 11.46 -2.49 5.13
CA SER A 54 12.75 -1.88 4.75
C SER A 54 13.89 -2.83 5.07
N GLY A 55 14.67 -3.21 4.05
CA GLY A 55 15.79 -4.14 4.19
C GLY A 55 15.40 -5.61 4.44
N ARG A 56 14.10 -5.96 4.40
CA ARG A 56 13.64 -7.35 4.55
C ARG A 56 13.41 -8.01 3.20
N SER A 57 13.79 -9.27 3.12
CA SER A 57 13.36 -10.17 2.05
C SER A 57 11.87 -10.49 2.16
N ASP A 58 11.31 -11.03 1.07
CA ASP A 58 9.94 -11.50 1.06
C ASP A 58 9.72 -12.68 2.04
N ARG A 59 10.73 -13.53 2.22
CA ARG A 59 10.68 -14.65 3.18
C ARG A 59 10.60 -14.16 4.62
N GLU A 60 11.43 -13.17 4.99
CA GLU A 60 11.40 -12.57 6.33
C GLU A 60 10.08 -11.83 6.59
N THR A 61 9.55 -11.16 5.57
CA THR A 61 8.24 -10.48 5.66
C THR A 61 7.13 -11.50 5.88
N ALA A 62 7.12 -12.61 5.12
CA ALA A 62 6.12 -13.67 5.27
C ALA A 62 6.16 -14.31 6.66
N ALA A 63 7.35 -14.60 7.20
CA ALA A 63 7.51 -15.13 8.55
C ALA A 63 6.94 -14.17 9.62
N ALA A 64 7.17 -12.86 9.47
CA ALA A 64 6.61 -11.86 10.38
C ALA A 64 5.07 -11.79 10.33
N ILE A 65 4.48 -11.96 9.14
CA ILE A 65 3.02 -12.03 8.98
C ILE A 65 2.46 -13.25 9.71
N LEU A 66 3.07 -14.43 9.54
CA LEU A 66 2.62 -15.66 10.22
C LEU A 66 2.69 -15.51 11.73
N ALA A 67 3.80 -15.00 12.28
CA ALA A 67 3.95 -14.77 13.71
C ALA A 67 2.93 -13.76 14.28
N LEU A 68 2.49 -12.79 13.47
CA LEU A 68 1.40 -11.87 13.84
C LEU A 68 0.04 -12.57 13.90
N LEU A 69 -0.25 -13.43 12.92
CA LEU A 69 -1.49 -14.19 12.85
C LEU A 69 -1.60 -15.22 13.99
N ASP A 70 -0.49 -15.87 14.33
CA ASP A 70 -0.44 -16.88 15.40
C ASP A 70 -0.73 -16.29 16.80
N ARG A 71 -0.44 -15.00 17.02
CA ARG A 71 -0.77 -14.30 18.28
C ARG A 71 -2.27 -14.02 18.45
N GLY A 72 -3.05 -14.08 17.37
CA GLY A 72 -4.44 -13.65 17.34
C GLY A 72 -4.62 -12.12 17.46
N PRO A 73 -5.79 -11.57 17.09
CA PRO A 73 -6.05 -10.14 17.22
C PRO A 73 -6.11 -9.74 18.70
N GLY A 74 -5.16 -8.91 19.16
CA GLY A 74 -5.10 -8.38 20.53
C GLY A 74 -4.29 -9.19 21.54
N GLY A 75 -3.47 -10.15 21.10
CA GLY A 75 -2.70 -11.02 22.00
C GLY A 75 -1.64 -10.28 22.83
N ALA A 76 -1.95 -10.04 24.11
CA ALA A 76 -0.95 -9.98 25.16
C ALA A 76 -0.06 -11.24 25.09
N PRO A 77 1.25 -11.17 25.42
CA PRO A 77 2.14 -12.31 25.30
C PRO A 77 1.56 -13.50 26.07
N GLY A 78 1.25 -14.58 25.34
CA GLY A 78 0.79 -15.83 25.92
C GLY A 78 1.81 -16.33 26.92
N ALA A 79 1.38 -16.51 28.16
CA ALA A 79 2.12 -17.20 29.20
C ALA A 79 2.43 -18.62 28.70
N GLY A 80 3.73 -18.88 28.48
CA GLY A 80 4.30 -20.21 28.58
C GLY A 80 4.70 -20.49 30.03
#